data_AF-A0A2V5NSK7-F1
#
_entry.id   AF-A0A2V5NSK7-F1
#
_cell.length_a   1.000
_cell.length_b   1.000
_cell.length_c   1.000
_cell.angle_alpha   90.00
_cell.angle_beta   90.00
_cell.angle_gamma   90.00
#
_symmetry.space_group_name_H-M   'P 1'
#
loop_
_entity.id
_entity.type
_entity.pdbx_description
1 polymer ?
#
loop_
_entity_poly.entity_id
_entity_poly.type
_entity_poly.pdbx_seq_one_letter_code
_entity_poly.pdbx_strand_id
1 'polypeptide(L)' 'MSKTNQICPLCGGKKIKGKTTFSADVGSGVVVVREVEAMICSQCGEEWIDDATAR' A
#
# COMPACT_ATOMS: atom_id res chain seq x y z
N MET A 1 9.28 -4.12 -17.68
CA MET A 1 8.59 -4.28 -16.38
C MET A 1 8.93 -5.66 -15.81
N SER A 2 9.82 -5.73 -14.83
CA SER A 2 10.26 -7.00 -14.25
C SER A 2 9.18 -7.60 -13.35
N LYS A 3 8.85 -8.89 -13.55
CA LYS A 3 7.74 -9.61 -12.90
C LYS A 3 7.78 -9.63 -11.36
N THR A 4 8.94 -9.36 -10.77
CA THR A 4 9.18 -9.44 -9.31
C THR A 4 8.40 -8.39 -8.49
N ASN A 5 8.02 -7.25 -9.08
CA ASN A 5 7.31 -6.19 -8.35
C ASN A 5 5.82 -6.51 -8.07
N GLN A 6 5.30 -7.63 -8.58
CA GLN A 6 3.91 -8.05 -8.41
C GLN A 6 3.74 -9.13 -7.34
N ILE A 7 4.84 -9.59 -6.72
CA ILE A 7 4.83 -10.62 -5.68
C ILE A 7 5.06 -9.96 -4.32
N CYS A 8 4.22 -10.31 -3.35
CA CYS A 8 4.34 -9.92 -1.96
C CYS A 8 5.62 -10.53 -1.38
N PRO A 9 6.58 -9.71 -0.93
CA PRO A 9 7.80 -10.22 -0.32
C PRO A 9 7.56 -10.86 1.05
N LEU A 10 6.43 -10.60 1.70
CA LEU A 10 6.13 -11.12 3.03
C LEU A 10 5.54 -12.53 3.01
N CYS A 11 4.69 -12.85 2.02
CA CYS A 11 3.99 -14.14 1.97
C CYS A 11 4.07 -14.86 0.61
N GLY A 12 4.70 -14.28 -0.41
CA GLY A 12 4.75 -14.84 -1.76
C GLY A 12 3.46 -14.68 -2.58
N GLY A 13 2.41 -14.08 -2.01
CA GLY A 13 1.14 -13.85 -2.70
C GLY A 13 1.19 -12.77 -3.78
N LYS A 14 0.14 -12.66 -4.61
CA LYS A 14 0.06 -11.66 -5.68
C LYS A 14 -0.38 -10.31 -5.12
N LYS A 15 0.31 -9.24 -5.50
CA LYS A 15 -0.14 -7.86 -5.30
C LYS A 15 -1.13 -7.48 -6.40
N ILE A 16 -2.23 -6.85 -6.04
CA ILE A 16 -3.27 -6.34 -6.94
C ILE A 16 -3.49 -4.86 -6.67
N LYS A 17 -3.97 -4.10 -7.66
CA LYS A 17 -4.34 -2.69 -7.43
C LYS A 17 -5.55 -2.60 -6.51
N GLY A 18 -5.56 -1.63 -5.62
CA GLY A 18 -6.67 -1.36 -4.70
C GLY A 18 -6.52 -0.01 -4.03
N LYS A 19 -7.35 0.22 -3.02
CA LYS A 19 -7.37 1.43 -2.21
C LYS A 19 -7.23 1.09 -0.74
N THR A 20 -6.49 1.92 0.00
CA THR A 20 -6.32 1.78 1.45
C THR A 20 -6.53 3.10 2.19
N THR A 21 -6.48 3.04 3.53
CA THR A 21 -6.46 4.23 4.40
C THR A 21 -5.06 4.41 4.95
N PHE A 22 -4.43 5.53 4.63
CA PHE A 22 -3.17 5.94 5.24
C PHE A 22 -3.46 6.79 6.47
N SER A 23 -2.91 6.41 7.62
CA SER A 23 -3.01 7.18 8.86
C SER A 23 -1.62 7.47 9.42
N ALA A 24 -1.36 8.73 9.74
CA ALA A 24 -0.12 9.17 10.37
C ALA A 24 -0.40 10.07 11.56
N ASP A 25 0.27 9.80 12.68
CA ASP A 25 0.37 10.73 13.79
C ASP A 25 1.45 11.76 13.47
N VAL A 26 1.09 13.05 13.49
CA VAL A 26 1.99 14.18 13.19
C VAL A 26 2.31 15.00 14.45
N GLY A 27 2.07 14.45 15.63
CA GLY A 27 2.29 15.07 16.95
C GLY A 27 1.24 16.10 17.35
N SER A 28 0.80 16.95 16.42
CA SER A 28 -0.33 17.88 16.64
C SER A 28 -1.70 17.24 16.48
N GLY A 29 -1.74 16.01 15.97
CA GLY A 29 -2.96 15.23 15.75
C GLY A 29 -2.70 14.04 14.84
N VAL A 30 -3.78 13.34 14.49
CA VAL A 30 -3.74 12.23 13.54
C VAL A 30 -4.35 12.66 12.22
N VAL A 31 -3.59 12.48 11.14
CA VAL A 31 -4.07 12.66 9.76
C VAL A 31 -4.54 11.31 9.24
N VAL A 32 -5.76 11.27 8.70
CA VAL A 32 -6.34 10.07 8.09
C VAL A 32 -6.72 10.38 6.64
N VAL A 33 -6.01 9.78 5.70
CA VAL A 33 -6.27 9.87 4.26
C VAL A 33 -6.92 8.57 3.81
N ARG A 34 -8.16 8.66 3.31
CA ARG A 34 -8.94 7.51 2.83
C ARG A 34 -8.79 7.36 1.32
N GLU A 35 -9.07 6.16 0.83
CA GLU A 35 -9.09 5.84 -0.61
C GLU A 35 -7.76 6.10 -1.34
N VAL A 36 -6.63 5.90 -0.65
CA VAL A 36 -5.28 6.04 -1.22
C VAL A 36 -5.00 4.87 -2.16
N GLU A 37 -4.64 5.16 -3.40
CA GLU A 37 -4.25 4.12 -4.36
C GLU A 37 -3.02 3.35 -3.87
N ALA A 38 -3.09 2.02 -3.89
CA ALA A 38 -2.04 1.15 -3.42
C ALA A 38 -2.02 -0.18 -4.18
N MET A 39 -0.89 -0.86 -4.13
CA MET A 39 -0.85 -2.30 -4.40
C MET A 39 -1.16 -3.02 -3.09
N ILE A 40 -2.09 -3.96 -3.10
CA ILE A 40 -2.51 -4.73 -1.92
C ILE A 40 -2.31 -6.21 -2.19
N CYS A 41 -1.75 -6.96 -1.24
CA CYS A 41 -1.61 -8.40 -1.37
C CYS A 41 -2.98 -9.07 -1.23
N SER A 42 -3.39 -9.86 -2.23
CA SER A 42 -4.68 -10.56 -2.21
C SER A 42 -4.77 -11.71 -1.19
N GLN A 43 -3.69 -11.99 -0.45
CA GLN A 43 -3.63 -13.09 0.52
C GLN A 43 -3.45 -12.58 1.95
N CYS A 44 -2.46 -11.71 2.21
CA CYS A 44 -2.17 -11.22 3.56
C CYS A 44 -2.67 -9.80 3.84
N GLY A 45 -3.14 -9.07 2.81
CA GLY A 45 -3.66 -7.70 2.98
C GLY A 45 -2.60 -6.61 3.09
N GLU A 46 -1.30 -6.95 3.14
CA GLU A 46 -0.21 -5.97 3.14
C GLU A 46 -0.33 -5.00 1.95
N GLU A 47 -0.06 -3.73 2.20
CA GLU A 47 -0.22 -2.63 1.25
C GLU A 47 1.11 -1.96 0.89
N TRP A 48 1.22 -1.46 -0.34
CA TRP A 48 2.36 -0.70 -0.82
C TRP A 48 1.88 0.54 -1.56
N ILE A 49 2.19 1.71 -1.01
CA ILE A 49 1.98 3.02 -1.64
C ILE A 49 3.29 3.39 -2.33
N ASP A 50 3.24 3.71 -3.62
CA ASP A 50 4.43 4.08 -4.39
C ASP A 50 4.79 5.56 -4.23
N ASP A 51 6.01 5.92 -4.61
CA ASP A 51 6.56 7.28 -4.52
C ASP A 51 5.72 8.34 -5.24
N ALA A 52 5.13 8.01 -6.40
CA ALA A 52 4.30 8.97 -7.12
C ALA A 52 3.00 9.26 -6.36
N THR A 53 2.50 8.30 -5.59
CA THR A 53 1.33 8.47 -4.72
C THR A 53 1.70 9.17 -3.39
N ALA A 54 2.92 8.97 -2.88
CA ALA A 54 3.39 9.49 -1.59
C ALA A 54 4.09 10.86 -1.63
N ARG A 55 3.96 11.60 -2.74
CA ARG A 55 4.64 12.89 -2.97
C ARG A 55 4.03 14.08 -2.24
#